data_AF-A0AAV2IRV5-F1
#
_entry.id   AF-A0AAV2IRV5-F1
#
_cell.length_a   1.000
_cell.length_b   1.000
_cell.length_c   1.000
_cell.angle_alpha   90.00
_cell.angle_beta   90.00
_cell.angle_gamma   90.00
#
_symmetry.space_group_name_H-M   'P 1'
#
loop_
_entity.id
_entity.type
_entity.pdbx_description
1 polymer ?
#
loop_
_entity_poly.entity_id
_entity_poly.type
_entity_poly.pdbx_seq_one_letter_code
_entity_poly.pdbx_strand_id
1 'polypeptide(L)'
;MAAIEETSTSTDEEKRLGLPVVMPVFDRNTCSIPKSQISFINYFITDMFDAWDAFANLPGLMEHLSDNYKYWKTLDEMKCKSLRPPPSS
;
A
#
# COMPACT_ATOMS: atom_id res chain seq x y z
N MET A 1 4.13 7.75 -2.18
CA MET A 1 4.14 7.73 -3.67
C MET A 1 5.53 7.37 -4.20
N ALA A 2 6.62 8.06 -3.81
CA ALA A 2 7.99 7.69 -4.23
C ALA A 2 8.38 6.24 -3.88
N ALA A 3 7.99 5.77 -2.68
CA ALA A 3 8.39 4.44 -2.20
C ALA A 3 7.90 3.26 -3.07
N ILE A 4 6.77 3.36 -3.77
CA ILE A 4 6.26 2.23 -4.59
C ILE A 4 6.97 2.15 -5.95
N GLU A 5 7.25 3.30 -6.55
CA GLU A 5 8.02 3.37 -7.79
C GLU A 5 9.49 2.96 -7.54
N GLU A 6 10.05 3.42 -6.43
CA GLU A 6 11.40 3.08 -5.98
C GLU A 6 11.54 1.57 -5.68
N THR A 7 10.60 0.98 -4.94
CA THR A 7 10.59 -0.47 -4.65
C THR A 7 10.36 -1.31 -5.91
N SER A 8 9.55 -0.84 -6.86
CA SER A 8 9.36 -1.53 -8.15
C SER A 8 10.65 -1.53 -8.97
N THR A 9 11.35 -0.40 -9.01
CA THR A 9 12.63 -0.27 -9.73
C THR A 9 13.71 -1.15 -9.10
N SER A 10 13.78 -1.18 -7.76
CA SER A 10 14.72 -2.04 -7.03
C SER A 10 14.42 -3.53 -7.24
N THR A 11 13.14 -3.91 -7.28
CA THR A 11 12.72 -5.30 -7.51
C THR A 11 13.04 -5.78 -8.94
N ASP A 12 12.86 -4.91 -9.94
CA ASP A 12 13.23 -5.22 -11.32
C ASP A 12 14.75 -5.40 -11.48
N GLU A 13 15.54 -4.62 -10.75
CA GLU A 13 17.00 -4.76 -10.74
C GLU A 13 17.46 -6.03 -10.02
N GLU A 14 16.86 -6.40 -8.89
CA GLU A 14 17.10 -7.69 -8.21
C GLU A 14 16.82 -8.87 -9.15
N LYS A 15 15.70 -8.83 -9.89
CA LYS A 15 15.37 -9.85 -10.90
C LYS A 15 16.37 -9.87 -12.06
N ARG A 16 16.79 -8.72 -12.59
CA ARG A 16 17.78 -8.61 -13.67
C ARG A 16 19.13 -9.18 -13.28
N LEU A 17 19.53 -8.98 -12.03
CA LEU A 17 20.80 -9.45 -11.48
C LEU A 17 20.74 -10.89 -10.93
N GLY A 18 19.57 -11.54 -10.95
CA GLY A 18 19.39 -12.90 -10.42
C GLY A 18 19.53 -12.98 -8.91
N LEU A 19 19.32 -11.87 -8.20
CA LEU A 19 19.40 -11.79 -6.75
C LEU A 19 18.10 -12.30 -6.11
N PRO A 20 18.13 -12.79 -4.86
CA PRO A 20 16.92 -13.20 -4.14
C PRO A 20 15.98 -12.00 -3.99
N VAL A 21 14.83 -12.04 -4.67
CA VAL A 21 13.84 -10.97 -4.62
C VAL A 21 13.22 -10.92 -3.24
N VAL A 22 13.48 -9.83 -2.52
CA VAL A 22 13.09 -9.69 -1.10
C VAL A 22 11.58 -9.41 -0.97
N MET A 23 10.96 -8.89 -2.04
CA MET A 23 9.56 -8.45 -2.07
C MET A 23 8.75 -9.07 -3.23
N PRO A 24 8.52 -10.40 -3.25
CA PRO A 24 7.89 -11.10 -4.38
C PRO A 24 6.42 -10.70 -4.65
N VAL A 25 5.77 -9.99 -3.72
CA VAL A 25 4.37 -9.53 -3.85
C VAL A 25 4.23 -8.30 -4.77
N PHE A 26 5.34 -7.63 -5.10
CA PHE A 26 5.39 -6.42 -5.92
C PHE A 26 5.74 -6.71 -7.39
N ASP A 27 5.09 -7.70 -8.01
CA ASP A 27 5.21 -7.94 -9.44
C ASP A 27 4.29 -7.01 -10.26
N ARG A 28 4.88 -6.15 -11.09
CA ARG A 28 4.22 -5.18 -11.98
C ARG A 28 3.07 -5.77 -12.83
N ASN A 29 3.12 -7.05 -13.19
CA ASN A 29 2.15 -7.66 -14.07
C ASN A 29 0.88 -8.16 -13.34
N THR A 30 0.92 -8.24 -12.01
CA THR A 30 -0.18 -8.76 -11.16
C THR A 30 -0.54 -7.87 -9.97
N CYS A 31 0.24 -6.84 -9.68
CA CYS A 31 0.08 -5.98 -8.51
C CYS A 31 -1.14 -5.06 -8.64
N SER A 32 -2.12 -5.24 -7.76
CA SER A 32 -3.19 -4.26 -7.52
C SER A 32 -2.72 -3.33 -6.42
N ILE A 33 -2.50 -2.04 -6.75
CA ILE A 33 -2.10 -1.03 -5.77
C ILE A 33 -3.05 -1.00 -4.57
N PRO A 34 -4.39 -1.00 -4.74
CA PRO A 34 -5.33 -1.13 -3.63
C PRO A 34 -5.06 -2.32 -2.71
N LYS A 35 -4.84 -3.51 -3.26
CA LYS A 35 -4.56 -4.72 -2.46
C LYS A 35 -3.24 -4.61 -1.72
N SER A 36 -2.20 -4.12 -2.38
CA SER A 36 -0.88 -3.97 -1.76
C SER A 36 -0.92 -2.94 -0.63
N GLN A 37 -1.66 -1.84 -0.78
CA GLN A 37 -1.84 -0.85 0.29
C GLN A 37 -2.66 -1.41 1.46
N ILE A 38 -3.78 -2.10 1.21
CA ILE A 38 -4.57 -2.78 2.25
C ILE A 38 -3.69 -3.78 3.01
N SER A 39 -2.94 -4.60 2.28
CA SER A 39 -2.06 -5.62 2.86
C SER A 39 -0.99 -4.95 3.72
N PHE A 40 -0.32 -3.92 3.21
CA PHE A 40 0.70 -3.20 3.94
C PHE A 40 0.16 -2.58 5.24
N ILE A 41 -1.04 -1.98 5.18
CA ILE A 41 -1.69 -1.43 6.36
C ILE A 41 -1.91 -2.51 7.41
N ASN A 42 -2.50 -3.64 7.02
CA ASN A 42 -2.81 -4.73 7.95
C ASN A 42 -1.58 -5.42 8.54
N TYR A 43 -0.52 -5.61 7.75
CA TYR A 43 0.65 -6.38 8.19
C TYR A 43 1.65 -5.55 9.00
N PHE A 44 1.76 -4.25 8.76
CA PHE A 44 2.80 -3.43 9.39
C PHE A 44 2.25 -2.23 10.15
N ILE A 45 1.26 -1.54 9.58
CA ILE A 45 0.86 -0.22 10.07
C ILE A 45 -0.12 -0.33 11.23
N THR A 46 -1.07 -1.27 11.20
CA THR A 46 -2.07 -1.44 12.28
C THR A 46 -1.40 -1.63 13.65
N ASP A 47 -0.62 -2.69 13.83
CA ASP A 47 0.00 -2.98 15.14
C ASP A 47 1.00 -1.90 15.57
N MET A 48 1.71 -1.31 14.62
CA MET A 48 2.65 -0.23 14.90
C MET A 48 1.92 1.02 15.40
N PHE A 49 0.92 1.49 14.67
CA PHE A 49 0.24 2.74 15.02
C PHE A 49 -0.69 2.56 16.22
N ASP A 50 -1.24 1.37 16.47
CA ASP A 50 -1.96 1.07 17.71
C ASP A 50 -1.04 1.21 18.93
N ALA A 51 0.20 0.72 18.86
CA ALA A 51 1.16 0.87 19.94
C ALA A 51 1.58 2.33 20.16
N TRP A 52 1.74 3.11 19.09
CA TRP A 52 2.06 4.53 19.17
C TRP A 52 0.88 5.38 19.68
N ASP A 53 -0.34 5.07 19.26
CA ASP A 53 -1.56 5.72 19.75
C ASP A 53 -1.75 5.48 21.25
N ALA A 54 -1.55 4.25 21.71
CA ALA A 54 -1.60 3.93 23.15
C ALA A 54 -0.56 4.71 23.98
N PHE A 55 0.58 5.06 23.39
CA PHE A 55 1.64 5.82 24.05
C PHE A 55 1.43 7.33 24.01
N ALA A 56 1.09 7.87 22.84
CA ALA A 56 1.12 9.32 22.58
C ALA A 56 -0.26 9.94 22.31
N ASN A 57 -1.33 9.14 22.28
CA ASN A 57 -2.71 9.54 21.97
C ASN A 57 -2.78 10.37 20.69
N LEU A 58 -2.87 9.67 19.55
CA LEU A 58 -2.78 10.21 18.19
C LEU A 58 -4.11 10.05 17.42
N PRO A 59 -5.26 10.53 17.94
CA PRO A 59 -6.57 10.22 17.39
C PRO A 59 -6.76 10.67 15.94
N GLY A 60 -6.23 11.85 15.56
CA GLY A 60 -6.33 12.33 14.18
C GLY A 60 -5.52 11.49 13.18
N LEU A 61 -4.41 10.88 13.64
CA LEU A 61 -3.62 9.98 12.82
C LEU A 61 -4.35 8.65 12.60
N MET A 62 -4.99 8.13 13.65
CA MET A 62 -5.80 6.92 13.59
C MET A 62 -7.06 7.12 12.72
N GLU A 63 -7.68 8.31 12.77
CA GLU A 63 -8.78 8.69 11.90
C GLU A 63 -8.35 8.68 10.42
N HIS A 64 -7.24 9.36 10.10
CA HIS A 64 -6.71 9.35 8.73
C HIS A 64 -6.29 7.96 8.25
N LEU A 65 -5.73 7.13 9.13
CA LEU A 65 -5.39 5.75 8.79
C LEU A 65 -6.66 4.94 8.44
N SER A 66 -7.72 5.10 9.23
CA SER A 66 -9.03 4.47 9.00
C SER A 66 -9.63 4.91 7.66
N ASP A 67 -9.62 6.20 7.36
CA ASP A 67 -10.19 6.72 6.11
C ASP A 67 -9.40 6.30 4.88
N ASN A 68 -8.07 6.29 4.97
CA ASN A 68 -7.21 5.76 3.92
C ASN A 68 -7.47 4.27 3.68
N TYR A 69 -7.66 3.49 4.74
CA TYR A 69 -7.97 2.06 4.61
C TYR A 69 -9.31 1.84 3.89
N LYS A 70 -10.36 2.61 4.26
CA LYS A 70 -11.67 2.56 3.58
C LYS A 70 -11.57 2.95 2.10
N TYR A 71 -10.80 3.99 1.79
CA TYR A 71 -10.55 4.42 0.42
C TYR A 71 -9.94 3.29 -0.42
N TRP A 72 -8.88 2.65 0.07
CA TRP A 72 -8.24 1.55 -0.65
C TRP A 72 -9.15 0.33 -0.80
N LYS A 73 -9.95 0.00 0.23
CA LYS A 73 -10.98 -1.05 0.15
C LYS A 73 -12.00 -0.78 -0.95
N THR A 74 -12.48 0.45 -1.03
CA THR A 74 -13.43 0.88 -2.07
C THR A 74 -12.85 0.70 -3.47
N LEU A 75 -11.59 1.11 -3.67
CA LEU A 75 -10.91 0.93 -4.96
C LEU A 75 -10.66 -0.54 -5.33
N ASP A 76 -10.35 -1.39 -4.35
CA ASP A 76 -10.19 -2.84 -4.58
C ASP A 76 -11.51 -3.50 -4.99
N GLU A 77 -12.62 -3.13 -4.33
CA GLU A 77 -13.97 -3.61 -4.65
C GLU A 77 -14.40 -3.19 -6.07
N MET A 78 -14.05 -1.97 -6.48
CA MET A 78 -14.26 -1.49 -7.84
C MET A 78 -13.35 -2.18 -8.88
N LYS A 79 -12.48 -3.10 -8.46
CA LYS A 79 -11.41 -3.74 -9.27
C LYS A 79 -10.58 -2.70 -10.03
N CYS A 80 -10.44 -1.51 -9.46
CA CYS A 80 -9.77 -0.41 -10.12
C CYS A 80 -8.27 -0.73 -10.14
N LYS A 81 -7.76 -1.10 -11.31
CA LYS A 81 -6.32 -1.33 -11.53
C LYS A 81 -5.54 -0.02 -11.68
N SER A 82 -6.23 1.12 -11.77
CA SER A 82 -5.68 2.44 -12.10
C SER A 82 -5.98 3.46 -10.99
N LEU A 83 -5.04 4.39 -10.77
CA LEU A 83 -5.11 5.43 -9.75
C LEU A 83 -6.01 6.63 -10.11
N ARG A 84 -6.58 6.69 -11.32
CA ARG A 84 -7.46 7.81 -11.68
C ARG A 84 -8.91 7.50 -11.37
N PRO A 85 -9.60 8.31 -10.53
CA PRO A 85 -11.05 8.33 -10.55
C PRO A 85 -11.52 8.66 -11.99
N PRO A 86 -12.65 8.10 -12.45
CA PRO A 86 -13.21 8.48 -13.74
C PRO A 86 -13.46 9.99 -13.75
N PRO A 87 -13.19 10.69 -14.87
CA PRO A 87 -13.46 12.12 -14.97
C PRO A 87 -14.94 12.39 -14.72
N SER A 88 -15.25 13.43 -13.95
CA SER A 88 -16.62 13.91 -13.77
C SER A 88 -17.19 14.37 -15.11
N SER A 89 -18.32 13.77 -15.52
CA SER A 89 -19.11 14.20 -16.69
C SER A 89 -19.63 15.62 -16.56
#